data_AF-A0AAW6H691-F1
#
_entry.id   AF-A0AAW6H691-F1
#
_cell.length_a   1.000
_cell.length_b   1.000
_cell.length_c   1.000
_cell.angle_alpha   90.00
_cell.angle_beta   90.00
_cell.angle_gamma   90.00
#
_symmetry.space_group_name_H-M   'P 1'
#
loop_
_entity.id
_entity.type
_entity.pdbx_description
1 polymer ?
#
loop_
_entity_poly.entity_id
_entity_poly.type
_entity_poly.pdbx_seq_one_letter_code
_entity_poly.pdbx_strand_id
1 'polypeptide(L)'
;MKRFYLLPLVCCALSISLSAQENNGTATTSGADDNRILSADSLITTDARLDSLYQTLPEVMITGERPIVKAAQGKLVYDLPRLIRNLPVDNAYDAVKELPGVIEMNGGLQLAGQGVTVILDGKVTTLSTEQLYSLLRSIPASR
;
A
#
# COMPACT_ATOMS: atom_id res chain seq x y z
N MET A 1 -0.80 0.54 -37.55
CA MET A 1 -2.03 -0.02 -38.15
C MET A 1 -2.88 -0.57 -37.01
N LYS A 2 -4.00 0.08 -36.69
CA LYS A 2 -5.08 -0.44 -35.85
C LYS A 2 -5.82 -1.53 -36.64
N ARG A 3 -6.39 -2.56 -35.98
CA ARG A 3 -7.77 -3.14 -36.10
C ARG A 3 -7.86 -4.44 -35.31
N PHE A 4 -9.00 -4.89 -34.77
CA PHE A 4 -10.16 -4.32 -34.08
C PHE A 4 -10.92 -5.56 -33.55
N TYR A 5 -11.42 -5.48 -32.32
CA TYR A 5 -12.32 -6.36 -31.56
C TYR A 5 -13.38 -7.21 -32.30
N LEU A 6 -13.66 -8.42 -31.78
CA LEU A 6 -14.98 -9.11 -31.73
C LEU A 6 -14.93 -10.16 -30.58
N LEU A 7 -15.40 -9.88 -29.36
CA LEU A 7 -16.75 -9.98 -28.77
C LEU A 7 -17.13 -11.42 -28.28
N PRO A 8 -17.55 -11.59 -27.02
CA PRO A 8 -17.65 -12.89 -26.32
C PRO A 8 -19.01 -13.58 -26.55
N LEU A 9 -19.01 -14.92 -26.59
CA LEU A 9 -20.23 -15.71 -26.74
C LEU A 9 -20.14 -17.03 -25.94
N VAL A 10 -20.96 -17.10 -24.89
CA VAL A 10 -21.68 -18.30 -24.39
C VAL A 10 -20.89 -19.37 -23.61
N CYS A 11 -21.13 -19.44 -22.31
CA CYS A 11 -21.93 -20.54 -21.74
C CYS A 11 -22.50 -20.15 -20.36
N CYS A 12 -23.83 -20.18 -20.30
CA CYS A 12 -24.64 -19.94 -19.12
C CYS A 12 -24.62 -21.14 -18.17
N ALA A 13 -24.90 -20.84 -16.90
CA ALA A 13 -25.60 -21.69 -15.93
C ALA A 13 -24.94 -23.01 -15.49
N LEU A 14 -24.24 -22.95 -14.35
CA LEU A 14 -24.38 -23.97 -13.29
C LEU A 14 -24.56 -23.25 -11.95
N SER A 15 -25.77 -22.73 -11.77
CA SER A 15 -26.38 -22.51 -10.47
C SER A 15 -26.84 -23.86 -9.91
N ILE A 16 -26.36 -24.22 -8.72
CA ILE A 16 -27.12 -25.06 -7.78
C ILE A 16 -27.10 -24.32 -6.45
N SER A 17 -28.14 -23.52 -6.24
CA SER A 17 -28.50 -23.03 -4.92
C SER A 17 -29.29 -24.11 -4.18
N LEU A 18 -29.19 -24.05 -2.86
CA LEU A 18 -30.27 -24.29 -1.91
C LEU A 18 -30.60 -25.76 -1.59
N SER A 19 -29.98 -26.26 -0.52
CA SER A 19 -30.58 -27.32 0.28
C SER A 19 -31.72 -26.71 1.10
N ALA A 20 -32.95 -27.05 0.72
CA ALA A 20 -34.14 -26.85 1.52
C ALA A 20 -34.15 -27.90 2.65
N GLN A 21 -34.16 -27.46 3.91
CA GLN A 21 -34.51 -28.32 5.03
C GLN A 21 -35.99 -28.09 5.36
N GLU A 22 -36.79 -29.07 4.97
CA GLU A 22 -38.19 -29.27 5.31
C GLU A 22 -38.35 -29.51 6.82
N ASN A 23 -39.24 -28.75 7.46
CA ASN A 23 -40.05 -29.26 8.58
C ASN A 23 -41.26 -28.34 8.76
N ASN A 24 -42.35 -28.69 8.09
CA ASN A 24 -43.67 -28.19 8.44
C ASN A 24 -44.23 -29.09 9.54
N GLY A 25 -44.54 -28.47 10.67
CA GLY A 25 -45.02 -29.17 11.84
C GLY A 25 -46.43 -29.77 11.70
N THR A 26 -46.81 -30.40 12.82
CA THR A 26 -48.17 -30.69 13.33
C THR A 26 -48.62 -32.15 13.26
N ALA A 27 -48.58 -32.82 14.41
CA ALA A 27 -49.71 -33.52 15.04
C ALA A 27 -49.29 -34.00 16.45
N THR A 28 -49.76 -33.39 17.55
CA THR A 28 -51.03 -33.63 18.26
C THR A 28 -50.90 -34.63 19.43
N THR A 29 -51.11 -34.08 20.63
CA THR A 29 -51.68 -34.65 21.88
C THR A 29 -50.91 -35.67 22.73
N SER A 30 -50.69 -35.35 24.01
CA SER A 30 -51.44 -35.96 25.13
C SER A 30 -51.02 -35.40 26.51
N GLY A 31 -52.01 -35.17 27.39
CA GLY A 31 -51.88 -34.93 28.84
C GLY A 31 -51.50 -33.49 29.22
N ALA A 32 -52.41 -32.61 29.62
CA ALA A 32 -53.21 -32.57 30.85
C ALA A 32 -52.37 -32.47 32.14
N ASP A 33 -52.60 -31.36 32.86
CA ASP A 33 -52.33 -31.09 34.27
C ASP A 33 -50.88 -30.83 34.70
N ASP A 34 -50.52 -29.55 34.90
CA ASP A 34 -50.36 -29.02 36.25
C ASP A 34 -49.95 -27.54 36.28
N ASN A 35 -50.88 -26.75 36.82
CA ASN A 35 -50.69 -25.65 37.75
C ASN A 35 -49.52 -24.66 37.57
N ARG A 36 -49.90 -23.45 37.11
CA ARG A 36 -49.35 -22.12 37.45
C ARG A 36 -48.27 -22.09 38.54
N ILE A 37 -47.00 -21.99 38.14
CA ILE A 37 -46.04 -21.06 38.75
C ILE A 37 -45.20 -20.49 37.61
N LEU A 38 -45.62 -19.34 37.06
CA LEU A 38 -44.69 -18.48 36.34
C LEU A 38 -43.77 -17.94 37.43
N SER A 39 -42.56 -18.50 37.54
CA SER A 39 -41.52 -17.96 38.39
C SER A 39 -41.20 -16.55 37.90
N ALA A 40 -41.95 -15.57 38.42
CA ALA A 40 -41.65 -14.14 38.34
C ALA A 40 -40.49 -13.78 39.29
N ASP A 41 -39.56 -14.72 39.47
CA ASP A 41 -38.34 -14.56 40.26
C ASP A 41 -37.14 -14.87 39.36
N SER A 42 -37.10 -14.17 38.24
CA SER A 42 -35.84 -13.81 37.58
C SER A 42 -35.99 -12.43 36.95
N LEU A 43 -36.64 -11.52 37.68
CA LEU A 43 -36.48 -10.08 37.51
C LEU A 43 -35.31 -9.56 38.37
N ILE A 44 -34.55 -10.47 39.00
CA ILE A 44 -33.26 -10.16 39.58
C ILE A 44 -32.27 -9.99 38.43
N THR A 45 -32.23 -8.78 37.88
CA THR A 45 -31.00 -8.12 37.46
C THR A 45 -30.09 -8.99 36.59
N THR A 46 -30.39 -9.05 35.30
CA THR A 46 -29.33 -9.27 34.29
C THR A 46 -28.40 -8.05 34.13
N ASP A 47 -28.43 -7.11 35.07
CA ASP A 47 -27.47 -6.01 35.20
C ASP A 47 -26.22 -6.41 36.02
N ALA A 48 -26.26 -7.49 36.81
CA ALA A 48 -25.11 -7.95 37.61
C ALA A 48 -24.12 -8.83 36.83
N ARG A 49 -24.27 -8.97 35.50
CA ARG A 49 -23.33 -9.68 34.64
C ARG A 49 -22.60 -8.79 33.63
N LEU A 50 -22.63 -7.48 33.83
CA LEU A 50 -21.78 -6.53 33.12
C LEU A 50 -20.58 -6.04 33.95
N ASP A 51 -20.33 -6.62 35.13
CA ASP A 51 -19.35 -6.08 36.06
C ASP A 51 -17.88 -6.37 35.69
N SER A 52 -17.59 -7.10 34.60
CA SER A 52 -16.20 -7.44 34.23
C SER A 52 -16.00 -7.86 32.77
N LEU A 53 -16.62 -7.15 31.81
CA LEU A 53 -16.07 -7.11 30.44
C LEU A 53 -15.23 -5.85 30.24
N TYR A 54 -14.50 -5.42 31.27
CA TYR A 54 -13.37 -4.51 31.11
C TYR A 54 -12.19 -5.29 30.55
N GLN A 55 -12.27 -5.59 29.25
CA GLN A 55 -11.14 -6.12 28.48
C GLN A 55 -10.33 -4.90 27.98
N THR A 56 -9.09 -4.76 28.45
CA THR A 56 -8.17 -3.78 27.86
C THR A 56 -7.85 -4.23 26.44
N LEU A 57 -8.19 -3.39 25.46
CA LEU A 57 -7.85 -3.67 24.07
C LEU A 57 -6.33 -3.66 23.92
N PRO A 58 -5.74 -4.66 23.23
CA PRO A 58 -4.30 -4.69 23.00
C PRO A 58 -3.87 -3.44 22.22
N GLU A 59 -2.80 -2.81 22.67
CA GLU A 59 -2.20 -1.67 21.97
C GLU A 59 -1.49 -2.15 20.70
N VAL A 60 -1.61 -1.37 19.62
CA VAL A 60 -0.90 -1.61 18.37
C VAL A 60 0.12 -0.50 18.16
N MET A 61 1.40 -0.87 18.14
CA MET A 61 2.49 0.03 17.79
C MET A 61 2.56 0.17 16.26
N ILE A 62 2.31 1.38 15.76
CA ILE A 62 2.47 1.70 14.33
C ILE A 62 3.86 2.30 14.13
N THR A 63 4.73 1.57 13.42
CA THR A 63 6.02 2.10 12.98
C THR A 63 5.88 2.79 11.63
N GLY A 64 6.39 4.01 11.52
CA GLY A 64 6.41 4.77 10.27
C GLY A 64 7.84 4.96 9.78
N GLU A 65 8.09 4.71 8.49
CA GLU A 65 9.36 5.05 7.86
C GLU A 65 9.21 6.35 7.05
N ARG A 66 10.21 7.24 7.11
CA ARG A 66 10.19 8.46 6.28
C ARG A 66 10.60 8.11 4.84
N PRO A 67 9.75 8.41 3.84
CA PRO A 67 9.98 8.02 2.46
C PRO A 67 11.22 8.68 1.86
N ILE A 68 11.93 7.95 1.00
CA ILE A 68 13.13 8.40 0.29
C ILE A 68 12.78 9.30 -0.90
N VAL A 69 11.57 9.16 -1.45
CA VAL A 69 11.09 9.93 -2.62
C VAL A 69 9.74 10.57 -2.36
N LYS A 70 9.54 11.77 -2.92
CA LYS A 70 8.25 12.50 -2.90
C LYS A 70 7.90 12.99 -4.30
N ALA A 71 6.64 12.82 -4.70
CA ALA A 71 6.13 13.45 -5.91
C ALA A 71 5.73 14.90 -5.64
N ALA A 72 6.13 15.83 -6.49
CA ALA A 72 5.75 17.24 -6.41
C ALA A 72 5.63 17.82 -7.82
N GLN A 73 4.51 18.46 -8.18
CA GLN A 73 4.36 19.25 -9.42
C GLN A 73 5.05 18.64 -10.66
N GLY A 74 4.78 17.35 -10.96
CA GLY A 74 5.35 16.66 -12.12
C GLY A 74 6.82 16.23 -12.01
N LYS A 75 7.46 16.35 -10.84
CA LYS A 75 8.81 15.84 -10.56
C LYS A 75 8.84 14.89 -9.37
N LEU A 76 9.87 14.05 -9.33
CA LEU A 76 10.23 13.24 -8.17
C LEU A 76 11.39 13.92 -7.44
N VAL A 77 11.23 14.11 -6.13
CA VAL A 77 12.23 14.68 -5.25
C VAL A 77 12.78 13.55 -4.38
N TYR A 78 14.06 13.22 -4.56
CA TYR A 78 14.75 12.18 -3.82
C TYR A 78 15.60 12.78 -2.69
N ASP A 79 15.56 12.14 -1.52
CA ASP A 79 16.43 12.42 -0.37
C ASP A 79 17.73 11.62 -0.55
N LEU A 80 18.73 12.24 -1.18
CA LEU A 80 19.95 11.56 -1.63
C LEU A 80 20.71 10.88 -0.48
N PRO A 81 20.98 11.52 0.69
CA PRO A 81 21.68 10.87 1.80
C PRO A 81 21.00 9.60 2.33
N ARG A 82 19.67 9.51 2.20
CA ARG A 82 18.92 8.30 2.58
C ARG A 82 19.01 7.20 1.54
N LEU A 83 18.95 7.58 0.27
CA LEU A 83 19.05 6.65 -0.86
C LEU A 83 20.40 5.94 -0.85
N ILE A 84 21.49 6.69 -0.65
CA ILE A 84 22.85 6.19 -0.78
C ILE A 84 23.45 5.60 0.50
N ARG A 85 22.70 5.56 1.61
CA ARG A 85 23.22 5.21 2.94
C ARG A 85 23.99 3.88 2.99
N ASN A 86 23.54 2.90 2.23
CA ASN A 86 24.10 1.55 2.20
C ASN A 86 24.88 1.26 0.90
N LEU A 87 25.11 2.29 0.07
CA LEU A 87 25.76 2.15 -1.22
C LEU A 87 27.18 2.72 -1.15
N PRO A 88 28.18 2.08 -1.78
CA PRO A 88 29.55 2.55 -1.80
C PRO A 88 29.70 3.70 -2.83
N VAL A 89 29.15 4.87 -2.53
CA VAL A 89 29.25 6.06 -3.39
C VAL A 89 29.89 7.22 -2.65
N ASP A 90 30.90 7.81 -3.28
CA ASP A 90 31.69 8.89 -2.66
C ASP A 90 31.35 10.27 -3.22
N ASN A 91 30.89 10.34 -4.46
CA ASN A 91 30.65 11.60 -5.18
C ASN A 91 29.22 11.71 -5.74
N ALA A 92 28.84 12.93 -6.12
CA ALA A 92 27.51 13.22 -6.64
C ALA A 92 27.25 12.54 -8.00
N TYR A 93 28.26 12.35 -8.84
CA TYR A 93 28.12 11.66 -10.12
C TYR A 93 27.64 10.22 -9.92
N ASP A 94 28.31 9.49 -9.03
CA ASP A 94 27.97 8.11 -8.73
C ASP A 94 26.64 8.03 -7.98
N ALA A 95 26.38 8.95 -7.05
CA ALA A 95 25.10 9.02 -6.36
C ALA A 95 23.89 9.23 -7.29
N VAL A 96 24.06 10.01 -8.36
CA VAL A 96 23.00 10.26 -9.36
C VAL A 96 22.73 9.02 -10.22
N LYS A 97 23.72 8.15 -10.44
CA LYS A 97 23.52 6.87 -11.17
C LYS A 97 22.66 5.88 -10.39
N GLU A 98 22.66 5.97 -9.07
CA GLU A 98 21.81 5.14 -8.20
C GLU A 98 20.34 5.55 -8.22
N LEU A 99 20.00 6.67 -8.88
CA LEU A 99 18.63 7.11 -9.01
C LEU A 99 17.85 6.22 -9.99
N PRO A 100 16.63 5.78 -9.64
CA PRO A 100 15.81 4.97 -10.54
C PRO A 100 15.55 5.67 -11.88
N GLY A 101 15.82 4.95 -12.96
CA GLY A 101 15.62 5.44 -14.33
C GLY A 101 16.76 6.34 -14.86
N VAL A 102 17.76 6.66 -14.03
CA VAL A 102 19.00 7.27 -14.48
C VAL A 102 19.96 6.15 -14.90
N ILE A 103 20.52 6.26 -16.10
CA ILE A 103 21.54 5.35 -16.60
C ILE A 103 22.64 6.14 -17.31
N GLU A 104 23.86 5.59 -17.30
CA GLU A 104 24.95 6.09 -18.13
C GLU A 104 25.03 5.27 -19.41
N MET A 105 24.91 5.93 -20.57
CA MET A 105 25.03 5.28 -21.88
C MET A 105 25.83 6.18 -22.82
N ASN A 106 26.82 5.60 -23.51
CA ASN A 106 27.75 6.30 -24.40
C ASN A 106 28.48 7.47 -23.70
N GLY A 107 28.77 7.34 -22.41
CA GLY A 107 29.35 8.42 -21.59
C GLY A 107 28.38 9.57 -21.28
N GLY A 108 27.09 9.42 -21.59
CA GLY A 108 26.02 10.38 -21.31
C GLY A 108 25.13 9.91 -20.16
N LEU A 109 24.79 10.78 -19.20
CA LEU A 109 23.65 10.53 -18.30
C LEU A 109 22.35 10.61 -19.10
N GLN A 110 21.48 9.63 -18.90
CA GLN A 110 20.15 9.58 -19.49
C GLN A 110 19.11 9.29 -18.42
N LEU A 111 17.95 9.91 -18.55
CA LEU A 111 16.79 9.65 -17.70
C LEU A 111 15.71 9.02 -18.56
N ALA A 112 15.29 7.80 -18.25
CA ALA A 112 14.29 7.05 -19.01
C ALA A 112 14.59 6.96 -20.52
N GLY A 113 15.87 6.82 -20.88
CA GLY A 113 16.34 6.74 -22.27
C GLY A 113 16.38 8.07 -23.03
N GLN A 114 16.20 9.20 -22.32
CA GLN A 114 16.30 10.54 -22.89
C GLN A 114 17.55 11.26 -22.35
N GLY A 115 18.15 12.10 -23.19
CA GLY A 115 19.23 12.99 -22.75
C GLY A 115 18.75 13.91 -21.62
N VAL A 116 19.63 14.17 -20.66
CA VAL A 116 19.29 14.99 -19.49
C VAL A 116 19.71 16.45 -19.67
N THR A 117 18.92 17.35 -19.14
CA THR A 117 19.34 18.73 -18.86
C THR A 117 19.53 18.87 -17.37
N VAL A 118 20.74 19.25 -16.94
CA VAL A 118 21.06 19.41 -15.52
C VAL A 118 20.81 20.85 -15.09
N ILE A 119 20.13 20.98 -13.96
CA ILE A 119 19.85 22.25 -13.30
C ILE A 119 20.57 22.24 -11.96
N LEU A 120 21.47 23.20 -11.76
CA LEU A 120 22.22 23.38 -10.52
C LEU A 120 21.73 24.66 -9.85
N ASP A 121 21.33 24.57 -8.58
CA ASP A 121 20.84 25.71 -7.80
C ASP A 121 19.72 26.52 -8.50
N GLY A 122 18.84 25.82 -9.23
CA GLY A 122 17.73 26.42 -9.97
C GLY A 122 18.13 27.08 -11.30
N LYS A 123 19.39 26.99 -11.73
CA LYS A 123 19.87 27.50 -13.03
C LYS A 123 20.20 26.35 -13.97
N VAL A 124 19.76 26.48 -15.22
CA VAL A 124 20.08 25.53 -16.28
C VAL A 124 21.58 25.63 -16.59
N THR A 125 22.27 24.49 -16.56
CA THR A 125 23.71 24.41 -16.80
C THR A 125 24.02 24.43 -18.29
N THR A 126 24.98 25.28 -18.69
CA THR A 126 25.50 25.37 -20.08
C THR A 126 26.90 24.79 -20.24
N LEU A 127 27.40 24.08 -19.21
CA LEU A 127 28.70 23.42 -19.22
C LEU A 127 28.75 22.33 -20.29
N SER A 128 29.96 22.04 -20.79
CA SER A 128 30.16 20.82 -21.57
C SER A 128 29.90 19.58 -20.70
N THR A 129 29.60 18.45 -21.34
CA THR A 129 29.37 17.17 -20.65
C THR A 129 30.55 16.79 -19.76
N GLU A 130 31.77 16.97 -20.25
CA GLU A 130 33.01 16.70 -19.52
C GLU A 130 33.15 17.58 -18.28
N GLN A 131 32.93 18.89 -18.43
CA GLN A 131 33.00 19.85 -17.33
C GLN A 131 31.96 19.55 -16.26
N LEU A 132 30.74 19.20 -16.68
CA LEU A 132 29.68 18.80 -15.78
C LEU A 132 30.08 17.55 -14.97
N TYR A 133 30.67 16.54 -15.59
CA TYR A 133 31.08 15.34 -14.86
C TYR A 133 32.28 15.57 -13.95
N SER A 134 33.26 16.36 -14.38
CA SER A 134 34.35 16.77 -13.50
C SER A 134 33.82 17.49 -12.25
N LEU A 135 32.79 18.33 -12.42
CA LEU A 135 32.12 18.99 -11.30
C LEU A 135 31.35 17.99 -10.41
N LEU A 136 30.53 17.11 -10.99
CA LEU A 136 29.77 16.13 -10.20
C LEU A 136 30.69 15.15 -9.45
N ARG A 137 31.87 14.83 -9.99
CA ARG A 137 32.88 14.00 -9.32
C ARG A 137 33.62 14.73 -8.19
N SER A 138 33.69 16.06 -8.22
CA SER A 138 34.34 16.83 -7.14
C SER A 138 33.41 17.14 -5.97
N ILE A 139 32.10 16.94 -6.13
CA ILE A 139 31.10 17.14 -5.07
C ILE A 139 30.94 15.82 -4.28
N PRO A 140 31.07 15.84 -2.94
CA PRO A 140 30.84 14.67 -2.11
C PRO A 140 29.36 14.25 -2.12
N ALA A 141 29.09 12.94 -2.05
CA ALA A 141 27.72 12.40 -2.13
C ALA A 141 26.88 12.67 -0.87
N SER A 142 27.51 12.76 0.30
CA SER A 142 26.87 13.04 1.58
C SER A 142 27.35 14.39 2.12
N ARG A 143 26.58 15.44 1.87
CA ARG A 143 26.80 16.77 2.45
C ARG A 143 25.70 17.10 3.46
#